data_AF-B4J572-F1
#
_entry.id   AF-B4J572-F1
#
_cell.length_a   1.000
_cell.length_b   1.000
_cell.length_c   1.000
_cell.angle_alpha   90.00
_cell.angle_beta   90.00
_cell.angle_gamma   90.00
#
_symmetry.space_group_name_H-M   'P 1'
#
loop_
_entity.id
_entity.type
_entity.pdbx_description
1 polymer ?
#
loop_
_entity_poly.entity_id
_entity_poly.type
_entity_poly.pdbx_seq_one_letter_code
_entity_poly.pdbx_strand_id
1 'polypeptide(L)'
;MSTGAARVYIQVESEAEQEQHLKQQRKTLKPLQATANANDKENLTGLTGRASIVDQLSRLKAGVNLAPKYGKRKCVDTAAATNTVTTQDADTQTDAEISPADKPITAEDLTSECEPGENYYKLLSEQRRVALEESLNENRHLHERIEGLEEEMDTMRKELDEAKDLVEVLKEICDEDNDEPEEPLAAD
;
A
#
# COMPACT_ATOMS: atom_id res chain seq x y z
N MET A 1 18.54 21.90 63.71
CA MET A 1 17.13 21.63 63.34
C MET A 1 17.09 20.24 62.72
N SER A 2 16.60 19.23 63.44
CA SER A 2 16.56 17.84 62.96
C SER A 2 15.31 17.65 62.11
N THR A 3 15.47 17.40 60.81
CA THR A 3 14.35 17.07 59.92
C THR A 3 14.00 15.60 60.12
N GLY A 4 12.97 15.34 60.94
CA GLY A 4 12.45 14.00 61.17
C GLY A 4 11.97 13.38 59.85
N ALA A 5 12.43 12.18 59.55
CA ALA A 5 12.02 11.43 58.37
C ALA A 5 10.51 11.09 58.47
N ALA A 6 9.71 11.61 57.54
CA ALA A 6 8.31 11.28 57.42
C ALA A 6 8.17 9.79 57.04
N ARG A 7 7.50 9.01 57.87
CA ARG A 7 7.17 7.61 57.57
C ARG A 7 6.01 7.60 56.56
N VAL A 8 6.30 7.17 55.34
CA VAL A 8 5.28 6.90 54.31
C VAL A 8 4.71 5.51 54.57
N TYR A 9 3.41 5.44 54.83
CA TYR A 9 2.69 4.18 54.94
C TYR A 9 2.14 3.81 53.56
N ILE A 10 2.72 2.77 52.96
CA ILE A 10 2.20 2.19 51.73
C ILE A 10 1.07 1.24 52.15
N GLN A 11 -0.16 1.55 51.75
CA GLN A 11 -1.28 0.64 51.91
C GLN A 11 -1.03 -0.57 51.00
N VAL A 12 -0.89 -1.75 51.62
CA VAL A 12 -0.82 -3.02 50.90
C VAL A 12 -2.26 -3.37 50.52
N GLU A 13 -2.56 -3.27 49.23
CA GLU A 13 -3.85 -3.67 48.66
C GLU A 13 -4.10 -5.16 48.94
N SER A 14 -5.38 -5.51 49.13
CA SER A 14 -5.80 -6.91 49.25
C SER A 14 -5.47 -7.67 47.95
N GLU A 15 -5.17 -8.97 48.04
CA GLU A 15 -4.91 -9.82 46.85
C GLU A 15 -6.04 -9.72 45.81
N ALA A 16 -7.28 -9.56 46.26
CA ALA A 16 -8.45 -9.39 45.39
C ALA A 16 -8.45 -8.05 44.63
N GLU A 17 -7.93 -6.99 45.24
CA GLU A 17 -7.85 -5.65 44.64
C GLU A 17 -6.70 -5.58 43.63
N GLN A 18 -5.56 -6.21 43.93
CA GLN A 18 -4.45 -6.35 42.99
C GLN A 18 -4.86 -7.10 41.72
N GLU A 19 -5.63 -8.18 41.86
CA GLU A 19 -6.06 -8.99 40.72
C GLU A 19 -7.03 -8.21 39.80
N GLN A 20 -7.88 -7.35 40.37
CA GLN A 20 -8.76 -6.47 39.59
C GLN A 20 -7.97 -5.38 38.87
N HIS A 21 -6.94 -4.81 39.50
CA HIS A 21 -6.09 -3.82 38.86
C HIS A 21 -5.28 -4.43 37.70
N LEU A 22 -4.78 -5.66 37.84
CA LEU A 22 -4.15 -6.40 36.73
C LEU A 22 -5.11 -6.64 35.56
N LYS A 23 -6.40 -6.89 35.84
CA LYS A 23 -7.44 -7.10 34.81
C LYS A 23 -7.84 -5.81 34.10
N GLN A 24 -7.76 -4.66 34.79
CA GLN A 24 -8.07 -3.33 34.24
C GLN A 24 -6.87 -2.64 33.57
N GLN A 25 -5.65 -3.12 33.81
CA GLN A 25 -4.47 -2.61 33.10
C GLN A 25 -4.56 -2.93 31.59
N ARG A 26 -4.28 -1.93 30.76
CA ARG A 26 -4.11 -2.11 29.31
C ARG A 26 -2.97 -3.11 29.09
N LYS A 27 -3.21 -4.09 28.22
CA LYS A 27 -2.20 -5.12 27.85
C LYS A 27 -0.91 -4.44 27.41
N THR A 28 0.12 -4.47 28.24
CA THR A 28 1.46 -4.06 27.86
C THR A 28 2.08 -5.16 27.00
N LEU A 29 2.85 -4.78 25.99
CA LEU A 29 3.55 -5.75 25.15
C LEU A 29 4.56 -6.51 26.00
N LYS A 30 4.59 -7.84 25.86
CA LYS A 30 5.54 -8.67 26.60
C LYS A 30 6.97 -8.24 26.26
N PRO A 31 7.86 -8.06 27.25
CA PRO A 31 9.27 -7.82 26.97
C PRO A 31 9.84 -9.04 26.23
N LEU A 32 10.42 -8.81 25.05
CA LEU A 32 11.16 -9.82 24.30
C LEU A 32 12.32 -10.29 25.18
N GLN A 33 12.39 -11.60 25.46
CA GLN A 33 13.48 -12.19 26.23
C GLN A 33 14.82 -11.87 25.55
N ALA A 34 15.72 -11.20 26.29
CA ALA A 34 17.08 -10.86 25.87
C ALA A 34 18.03 -12.09 25.86
N THR A 35 17.52 -13.25 25.46
CA THR A 35 18.28 -14.50 25.36
C THR A 35 17.92 -15.24 24.06
N ALA A 36 17.97 -14.54 22.94
CA ALA A 36 18.18 -15.17 21.65
C ALA A 36 19.62 -14.84 21.24
N ASN A 37 20.47 -15.87 21.26
CA ASN A 37 21.89 -15.79 20.99
C ASN A 37 22.17 -14.99 19.71
N ALA A 38 23.02 -13.97 19.83
CA ALA A 38 23.31 -12.95 18.82
C ALA A 38 24.17 -13.43 17.64
N ASN A 39 24.13 -14.71 17.25
CA ASN A 39 25.01 -15.25 16.20
C ASN A 39 24.34 -16.16 15.17
N ASP A 40 23.01 -16.25 15.14
CA ASP A 40 22.33 -17.06 14.12
C ASP A 40 21.32 -16.21 13.34
N LYS A 41 21.60 -15.97 12.05
CA LYS A 41 20.89 -15.00 11.19
C LYS A 41 19.91 -15.64 10.21
N GLU A 42 19.30 -16.78 10.53
CA GLU A 42 18.42 -17.44 9.54
C GLU A 42 17.11 -18.05 10.04
N ASN A 43 16.73 -17.92 11.33
CA ASN A 43 15.47 -18.50 11.82
C ASN A 43 14.65 -17.58 12.76
N LEU A 44 14.22 -16.42 12.27
CA LEU A 44 13.25 -15.55 12.94
C LEU A 44 11.83 -15.60 12.34
N THR A 45 11.50 -16.65 11.58
CA THR A 45 10.15 -16.89 11.06
C THR A 45 9.55 -18.14 11.70
N GLY A 46 9.34 -18.11 13.01
CA GLY A 46 8.97 -19.34 13.70
C GLY A 46 8.27 -19.19 15.04
N LEU A 47 7.30 -18.28 15.20
CA LEU A 47 6.18 -18.51 16.14
C LEU A 47 5.03 -17.49 15.99
N THR A 48 4.30 -17.56 14.87
CA THR A 48 2.82 -17.43 14.74
C THR A 48 2.46 -17.13 13.29
N GLY A 49 2.31 -18.18 12.47
CA GLY A 49 1.18 -18.35 11.54
C GLY A 49 0.79 -17.27 10.51
N ARG A 50 1.63 -16.31 10.14
CA ARG A 50 1.36 -15.44 8.97
C ARG A 50 2.61 -15.33 8.11
N ALA A 51 2.65 -16.12 7.04
CA ALA A 51 3.60 -15.91 5.96
C ALA A 51 3.47 -14.46 5.45
N SER A 52 4.60 -13.79 5.27
CA SER A 52 4.66 -12.45 4.70
C SER A 52 3.99 -12.44 3.33
N ILE A 53 2.92 -11.63 3.18
CA ILE A 53 2.15 -11.45 1.93
C ILE A 53 3.06 -11.05 0.76
N VAL A 54 4.20 -10.41 1.06
CA VAL A 54 5.18 -9.96 0.07
C VAL A 54 5.87 -11.12 -0.67
N ASP A 55 6.07 -12.29 -0.03
CA ASP A 55 6.75 -13.42 -0.70
C ASP A 55 5.82 -14.21 -1.63
N GLN A 56 4.50 -14.17 -1.39
CA GLN A 56 3.51 -14.84 -2.24
C GLN A 56 3.32 -14.12 -3.58
N LEU A 57 3.38 -12.78 -3.58
CA LEU A 57 3.24 -11.96 -4.80
C LEU A 57 4.46 -12.09 -5.73
N SER A 58 5.66 -12.26 -5.18
CA SER A 58 6.89 -12.46 -5.97
C SER A 58 6.93 -13.80 -6.71
N ARG A 59 6.32 -14.85 -6.14
CA ARG A 59 6.25 -16.18 -6.78
C ARG A 59 5.22 -16.24 -7.91
N LEU A 60 4.13 -15.48 -7.82
CA LEU A 60 3.13 -15.39 -8.89
C LEU A 60 3.65 -14.63 -10.13
N LYS A 61 4.62 -13.72 -9.97
CA LYS A 61 5.27 -13.01 -11.09
C LYS A 61 6.23 -13.88 -11.90
N ALA A 62 6.67 -15.02 -11.37
CA ALA A 62 7.63 -15.90 -12.04
C ALA A 62 6.99 -16.88 -13.06
N GLY A 63 5.66 -16.88 -13.21
CA GLY A 63 4.93 -17.87 -14.02
C GLY A 63 4.39 -17.40 -15.37
N VAL A 64 4.49 -16.11 -15.73
CA VAL A 64 3.86 -15.59 -16.96
C VAL A 64 4.90 -14.92 -17.85
N ASN A 65 5.48 -15.72 -18.76
CA ASN A 65 6.15 -15.20 -19.95
C ASN A 65 5.07 -14.74 -20.94
N LEU A 66 4.59 -13.51 -20.81
CA LEU A 66 3.91 -12.79 -21.89
C LEU A 66 4.83 -11.65 -22.33
N ALA A 67 5.59 -11.90 -23.40
CA ALA A 67 6.34 -10.87 -24.08
C ALA A 67 5.36 -9.85 -24.69
N PRO A 68 5.47 -8.55 -24.39
CA PRO A 68 4.73 -7.55 -25.12
C PRO A 68 5.41 -7.33 -26.48
N LYS A 69 4.71 -7.64 -27.58
CA LYS A 69 5.08 -7.18 -28.92
C LYS A 69 4.75 -5.68 -29.04
N TYR A 70 5.67 -4.80 -28.62
CA TYR A 70 5.62 -3.39 -29.04
C TYR A 70 6.55 -3.18 -30.23
N GLY A 71 5.97 -2.62 -31.29
CA GLY A 71 6.65 -2.26 -32.52
C GLY A 71 7.76 -1.25 -32.29
N LYS A 72 8.87 -1.45 -33.00
CA LYS A 72 9.99 -0.52 -33.06
C LYS A 72 9.53 0.83 -33.59
N ARG A 73 9.68 1.89 -32.80
CA ARG A 73 9.84 3.24 -33.37
C ARG A 73 11.06 3.94 -32.79
N LYS A 74 11.82 4.44 -33.75
CA LYS A 74 13.17 4.98 -33.77
C LYS A 74 13.33 6.19 -32.85
N CYS A 75 14.30 6.10 -31.95
CA CYS A 75 15.01 7.22 -31.34
C CYS A 75 15.55 8.13 -32.46
N VAL A 76 15.14 9.40 -32.49
CA VAL A 76 15.79 10.42 -33.32
C VAL A 76 16.68 11.22 -32.39
N ASP A 77 17.97 10.94 -32.52
CA ASP A 77 19.06 11.68 -31.87
C ASP A 77 19.06 13.13 -32.39
N THR A 78 18.68 14.09 -31.54
CA THR A 78 19.05 15.49 -31.76
C THR A 78 20.37 15.74 -31.07
N ALA A 79 21.44 15.72 -31.87
CA ALA A 79 22.75 16.23 -31.53
C ALA A 79 22.64 17.72 -31.14
N ALA A 80 22.91 18.04 -29.87
CA ALA A 80 23.18 19.40 -29.44
C ALA A 80 24.68 19.57 -29.26
N ALA A 81 25.24 20.44 -30.10
CA ALA A 81 26.65 20.73 -30.22
C ALA A 81 27.25 21.26 -28.90
N THR A 82 28.45 20.75 -28.61
CA THR A 82 29.40 21.29 -27.63
C THR A 82 29.80 22.72 -28.01
N ASN A 83 29.33 23.71 -27.25
CA ASN A 83 29.97 25.02 -27.18
C ASN A 83 30.56 25.20 -25.78
N THR A 84 31.86 24.94 -25.68
CA THR A 84 32.70 25.35 -24.57
C THR A 84 32.71 26.89 -24.48
N VAL A 85 32.05 27.43 -23.47
CA VAL A 85 32.22 28.82 -23.05
C VAL A 85 32.93 28.78 -21.70
N THR A 86 34.20 29.19 -21.70
CA THR A 86 34.97 29.41 -20.48
C THR A 86 34.61 30.79 -19.95
N THR A 87 33.73 30.87 -18.96
CA THR A 87 33.63 32.05 -18.08
C THR A 87 34.53 31.79 -16.88
N GLN A 88 35.51 32.69 -16.67
CA GLN A 88 36.26 32.73 -15.42
C GLN A 88 35.34 33.38 -14.39
N ASP A 89 34.64 32.55 -13.62
CA ASP A 89 33.95 33.01 -12.43
C ASP A 89 34.99 33.06 -11.30
N ALA A 90 35.16 34.25 -10.72
CA ALA A 90 36.00 34.45 -9.56
C ALA A 90 35.37 33.68 -8.39
N ASP A 91 35.96 32.52 -8.06
CA ASP A 91 35.60 31.71 -6.91
C ASP A 91 35.75 32.52 -5.62
N THR A 92 34.66 33.17 -5.22
CA THR A 92 34.47 33.59 -3.84
C THR A 92 34.07 32.33 -3.09
N GLN A 93 35.07 31.70 -2.49
CA GLN A 93 34.90 30.62 -1.53
C GLN A 93 34.14 31.19 -0.32
N THR A 94 32.81 31.19 -0.41
CA THR A 94 31.94 31.29 0.75
C THR A 94 31.93 29.92 1.37
N ASP A 95 32.41 29.83 2.62
CA ASP A 95 32.19 28.66 3.44
C ASP A 95 30.69 28.36 3.40
N ALA A 96 30.32 27.10 3.14
CA ALA A 96 28.92 26.72 3.02
C ALA A 96 28.29 26.88 4.41
N GLU A 97 27.80 28.08 4.74
CA GLU A 97 26.92 28.28 5.87
C GLU A 97 25.72 27.38 5.61
N ILE A 98 25.67 26.26 6.35
CA ILE A 98 24.50 25.39 6.40
C ILE A 98 23.34 26.31 6.72
N SER A 99 22.46 26.51 5.73
CA SER A 99 21.29 27.34 5.92
C SER A 99 20.56 26.82 7.15
N PRO A 100 19.97 27.69 7.99
CA PRO A 100 19.25 27.23 9.18
C PRO A 100 18.21 26.15 8.82
N ALA A 101 17.74 26.13 7.56
CA ALA A 101 16.80 25.19 6.96
C ALA A 101 17.30 23.74 6.77
N ASP A 102 18.60 23.46 6.95
CA ASP A 102 19.20 22.13 6.71
C ASP A 102 19.82 21.49 7.97
N LYS A 103 19.60 22.10 9.14
CA LYS A 103 19.99 21.52 10.43
C LYS A 103 19.07 20.33 10.76
N PRO A 104 19.61 19.23 11.32
CA PRO A 104 18.80 18.08 11.70
C PRO A 104 17.78 18.46 12.78
N ILE A 105 16.60 17.82 12.75
CA ILE A 105 15.56 18.00 13.79
C ILE A 105 16.16 17.64 15.14
N THR A 106 16.04 18.54 16.10
CA THR A 106 16.59 18.38 17.45
C THR A 106 15.55 17.80 18.40
N ALA A 107 15.98 17.32 19.57
CA ALA A 107 15.05 16.85 20.60
C ALA A 107 14.14 17.98 21.10
N GLU A 108 14.62 19.22 21.10
CA GLU A 108 13.85 20.40 21.51
C GLU A 108 12.67 20.64 20.56
N ASP A 109 12.86 20.44 19.24
CA ASP A 109 11.77 20.55 18.25
C ASP A 109 10.62 19.56 18.48
N LEU A 110 10.88 18.46 19.20
CA LEU A 110 9.89 17.41 19.48
C LEU A 110 9.36 17.43 20.92
N THR A 111 10.04 18.12 21.84
CA THR A 111 9.77 18.02 23.29
C THR A 111 9.62 19.35 24.00
N SER A 112 9.92 20.48 23.36
CA SER A 112 9.74 21.80 23.98
C SER A 112 8.25 22.17 24.09
N GLU A 113 7.92 22.98 25.09
CA GLU A 113 6.58 23.59 25.21
C GLU A 113 6.38 24.78 24.24
N CYS A 114 7.46 25.21 23.59
CA CYS A 114 7.45 26.23 22.55
C CYS A 114 7.14 25.61 21.17
N GLU A 115 6.80 26.48 20.21
CA GLU A 115 6.54 26.05 18.85
C GLU A 115 7.80 25.42 18.21
N PRO A 116 7.69 24.28 17.49
CA PRO A 116 8.82 23.64 16.82
C PRO A 116 9.53 24.58 15.83
N GLY A 117 10.83 24.35 15.62
CA GLY A 117 11.60 25.13 14.65
C GLY A 117 11.14 24.96 13.21
N GLU A 118 11.55 25.90 12.35
CA GLU A 118 11.21 25.95 10.91
C GLU A 118 11.48 24.63 10.17
N ASN A 119 12.59 23.94 10.51
CA ASN A 119 13.00 22.69 9.86
C ASN A 119 12.01 21.55 10.08
N TYR A 120 11.37 21.52 11.24
CA TYR A 120 10.33 20.54 11.54
C TYR A 120 9.16 20.68 10.55
N TYR A 121 8.69 21.92 10.34
CA TYR A 121 7.60 22.19 9.41
C TYR A 121 8.00 21.98 7.95
N LYS A 122 9.24 22.31 7.57
CA LYS A 122 9.79 22.01 6.25
C LYS A 122 9.73 20.51 5.96
N LEU A 123 10.26 19.66 6.86
CA LEU A 123 10.24 18.22 6.67
C LEU A 123 8.81 17.64 6.71
N LEU A 124 7.97 18.13 7.63
CA LEU A 124 6.57 17.71 7.72
C LEU A 124 5.80 18.04 6.44
N SER A 125 6.05 19.22 5.84
CA SER A 125 5.42 19.62 4.59
C SER A 125 5.85 18.74 3.41
N GLU A 126 7.13 18.39 3.30
CA GLU A 126 7.62 17.46 2.29
C GLU A 126 7.07 16.06 2.48
N GLN A 127 7.03 15.55 3.72
CA GLN A 127 6.45 14.24 4.00
C GLN A 127 4.94 14.20 3.63
N ARG A 128 4.20 15.27 3.93
CA ARG A 128 2.80 15.41 3.52
C ARG A 128 2.65 15.50 2.00
N ARG A 129 3.56 16.19 1.31
CA ARG A 129 3.57 16.28 -0.15
C ARG A 129 3.75 14.91 -0.79
N VAL A 130 4.71 14.12 -0.32
CA VAL A 130 4.96 12.75 -0.80
C VAL A 130 3.76 11.85 -0.52
N ALA A 131 3.24 11.84 0.71
CA ALA A 131 2.07 11.03 1.06
C ALA A 131 0.83 11.39 0.21
N LEU A 132 0.64 12.67 -0.09
CA LEU A 132 -0.43 13.13 -0.98
C LEU A 132 -0.21 12.65 -2.42
N GLU A 133 1.01 12.75 -2.95
CA GLU A 133 1.36 12.28 -4.28
C GLU A 133 1.11 10.76 -4.42
N GLU A 134 1.52 9.97 -3.44
CA GLU A 134 1.25 8.53 -3.37
C GLU A 134 -0.26 8.24 -3.36
N SER A 135 -1.02 8.96 -2.53
CA SER A 135 -2.48 8.81 -2.43
C SER A 135 -3.19 9.17 -3.74
N LEU A 136 -2.76 10.22 -4.43
CA LEU A 136 -3.32 10.63 -5.71
C LEU A 136 -2.98 9.64 -6.82
N ASN A 137 -1.78 9.05 -6.78
CA ASN A 137 -1.40 8.03 -7.75
C ASN A 137 -2.18 6.72 -7.54
N GLU A 138 -2.36 6.29 -6.30
CA GLU A 138 -3.23 5.16 -5.97
C GLU A 138 -4.68 5.42 -6.40
N ASN A 139 -5.21 6.62 -6.11
CA ASN A 139 -6.57 6.99 -6.52
C ASN A 139 -6.76 6.93 -8.04
N ARG A 140 -5.78 7.41 -8.82
CA ARG A 140 -5.78 7.27 -10.28
C ARG A 140 -5.86 5.81 -10.71
N HIS A 141 -5.00 4.95 -10.15
CA HIS A 141 -5.00 3.52 -10.49
C HIS A 141 -6.30 2.82 -10.11
N LEU A 142 -6.93 3.22 -9.00
CA LEU A 142 -8.24 2.70 -8.61
C LEU A 142 -9.32 3.13 -9.61
N HIS A 143 -9.29 4.37 -10.08
CA HIS A 143 -10.22 4.84 -11.12
C HIS A 143 -10.03 4.09 -12.44
N GLU A 144 -8.79 3.93 -12.92
CA GLU A 144 -8.48 3.12 -14.11
C GLU A 144 -8.97 1.67 -13.95
N ARG A 145 -8.84 1.10 -12.75
CA ARG A 145 -9.31 -0.27 -12.49
C ARG A 145 -10.84 -0.37 -12.47
N ILE A 146 -11.53 0.62 -11.90
CA ILE A 146 -12.99 0.67 -11.88
C ILE A 146 -13.51 0.79 -13.31
N GLU A 147 -12.97 1.72 -14.10
CA GLU A 147 -13.35 1.92 -15.50
C GLU A 147 -13.21 0.62 -16.30
N GLY A 148 -12.04 -0.06 -16.20
CA GLY A 148 -11.86 -1.34 -16.90
C GLY A 148 -12.82 -2.44 -16.43
N LEU A 149 -13.16 -2.50 -15.13
CA LEU A 149 -14.14 -3.46 -14.62
C LEU A 149 -15.57 -3.15 -15.08
N GLU A 150 -15.93 -1.87 -15.19
CA GLU A 150 -17.23 -1.44 -15.71
C GLU A 150 -17.37 -1.78 -17.19
N GLU A 151 -16.33 -1.54 -18.00
CA GLU A 151 -16.27 -1.94 -19.41
C GLU A 151 -16.39 -3.46 -19.61
N GLU A 152 -15.69 -4.25 -18.79
CA GLU A 152 -15.78 -5.72 -18.78
C GLU A 152 -17.20 -6.18 -18.42
N MET A 153 -17.83 -5.56 -17.41
CA MET A 153 -19.21 -5.86 -17.02
C MET A 153 -20.20 -5.55 -18.13
N ASP A 154 -20.07 -4.40 -18.78
CA ASP A 154 -20.93 -4.01 -19.88
C ASP A 154 -20.78 -4.92 -21.09
N THR A 155 -19.55 -5.38 -21.37
CA THR A 155 -19.29 -6.37 -22.43
C THR A 155 -19.96 -7.69 -22.11
N MET A 156 -19.77 -8.23 -20.90
CA MET A 156 -20.40 -9.49 -20.48
C MET A 156 -21.94 -9.41 -20.49
N ARG A 157 -22.52 -8.25 -20.17
CA ARG A 157 -23.97 -8.04 -20.25
C ARG A 157 -24.48 -8.11 -21.68
N LYS A 158 -23.78 -7.49 -22.63
CA LYS A 158 -24.13 -7.56 -24.05
C LYS A 158 -24.03 -8.99 -24.57
N GLU A 159 -22.95 -9.69 -24.27
CA GLU A 159 -22.78 -11.10 -24.66
C GLU A 159 -23.88 -12.00 -24.07
N LEU A 160 -24.30 -11.72 -22.83
CA LEU A 160 -25.40 -12.43 -22.20
C LEU A 160 -26.75 -12.17 -22.90
N ASP A 161 -27.01 -10.93 -23.31
CA ASP A 161 -28.23 -10.58 -24.01
C ASP A 161 -28.24 -11.20 -25.42
N GLU A 162 -27.13 -11.14 -26.17
CA GLU A 162 -26.98 -11.85 -27.44
C GLU A 162 -27.19 -13.37 -27.30
N ALA A 163 -26.69 -13.97 -26.21
CA ALA A 163 -26.90 -15.39 -25.93
C ALA A 163 -28.37 -15.72 -25.61
N LYS A 164 -29.09 -14.83 -24.93
CA LYS A 164 -30.54 -15.00 -24.70
C LYS A 164 -31.31 -14.91 -26.00
N ASP A 165 -31.00 -13.92 -26.84
CA ASP A 165 -31.62 -13.73 -28.15
C ASP A 165 -31.41 -14.98 -29.03
N LEU A 166 -30.20 -15.53 -29.05
CA LEU A 166 -29.91 -16.78 -29.76
C LEU A 166 -30.75 -17.95 -29.22
N VAL A 167 -30.87 -18.06 -27.90
CA VAL A 167 -31.70 -19.11 -27.28
C VAL A 167 -33.18 -18.94 -27.64
N GLU A 168 -33.68 -17.71 -27.74
CA GLU A 168 -35.05 -17.43 -28.15
C GLU A 168 -35.30 -17.86 -29.60
N VAL A 169 -34.42 -17.48 -30.53
CA VAL A 169 -34.49 -17.91 -31.94
C VAL A 169 -34.42 -19.44 -32.06
N LEU A 170 -33.53 -20.10 -31.31
CA LEU A 170 -33.44 -21.56 -31.35
C LEU A 170 -34.70 -22.25 -30.81
N LYS A 171 -35.35 -21.66 -29.80
CA LYS A 171 -36.63 -22.16 -29.30
C LYS A 171 -37.72 -22.01 -30.36
N GLU A 172 -37.80 -20.86 -31.03
CA GLU A 172 -38.76 -20.63 -32.13
C GLU A 172 -38.61 -21.70 -33.21
N ILE A 173 -37.38 -21.99 -33.67
CA ILE A 173 -37.12 -23.03 -34.67
C ILE A 173 -37.55 -24.43 -34.17
N CYS A 174 -37.20 -24.78 -32.92
CA CYS A 174 -37.58 -26.08 -32.35
C CYS A 174 -39.08 -26.23 -32.13
N ASP A 175 -39.79 -25.13 -31.85
CA ASP A 175 -41.24 -25.15 -31.68
C ASP A 175 -41.94 -25.25 -33.06
N GLU A 176 -41.43 -24.56 -34.09
CA GLU A 176 -41.92 -24.69 -35.48
C GLU A 176 -41.79 -26.12 -36.06
N ASP A 177 -40.69 -26.83 -35.77
CA ASP A 177 -40.46 -28.20 -36.22
C ASP A 177 -41.38 -29.24 -35.53
N ASN A 178 -41.98 -28.90 -34.37
CA ASN A 178 -42.88 -29.80 -33.64
C ASN A 178 -44.35 -29.69 -34.06
N ASP A 179 -44.70 -28.72 -34.90
CA ASP A 179 -46.08 -28.47 -35.37
C ASP A 179 -46.40 -29.16 -36.71
N GLU A 180 -45.56 -30.10 -37.18
CA GLU A 180 -45.87 -30.92 -38.37
C GLU A 180 -47.07 -31.85 -38.07
N PRO A 181 -48.23 -31.70 -38.74
CA PRO A 181 -49.42 -32.48 -38.41
C PRO A 181 -49.22 -33.95 -38.80
N GLU A 182 -49.42 -34.87 -37.85
CA GLU A 182 -49.58 -36.29 -38.16
C GLU A 182 -50.66 -36.44 -39.25
N GLU A 183 -50.24 -36.84 -40.46
CA GLU A 183 -51.19 -37.21 -41.50
C GLU A 183 -52.10 -38.31 -40.96
N PRO A 184 -53.44 -38.18 -41.08
CA PRO A 184 -54.33 -39.24 -40.66
C PRO A 184 -54.08 -40.44 -41.57
N LEU A 185 -53.53 -41.51 -40.98
CA LEU A 185 -53.43 -42.84 -41.59
C LEU A 185 -54.77 -43.19 -42.24
N ALA A 186 -54.81 -43.10 -43.57
CA ALA A 186 -55.95 -43.53 -44.37
C ALA A 186 -56.13 -45.04 -44.13
N ALA A 187 -57.21 -45.38 -43.43
CA ALA A 187 -57.69 -46.74 -43.33
C ALA A 187 -58.50 -47.07 -44.60
N ASP A 188 -57.97 -47.98 -45.43
CA ASP A 188 -58.73 -48.78 -46.40
C ASP A 188 -58.27 -50.25 -46.30
#